data_AF-A0A4Y9P7D3-F1
#
_entry.id   AF-A0A4Y9P7D3-F1
#
_cell.length_a   1.000
_cell.length_b   1.000
_cell.length_c   1.000
_cell.angle_alpha   90.00
_cell.angle_beta   90.00
_cell.angle_gamma   90.00
#
_symmetry.space_group_name_H-M   'P 1'
#
loop_
_entity.id
_entity.type
_entity.pdbx_description
1 polymer ?
#
loop_
_entity_poly.entity_id
_entity_poly.type
_entity_poly.pdbx_seq_one_letter_code
_entity_poly.pdbx_strand_id
1 'polypeptide(L)'
;MPLRRPPAYGADVDLSGGVAVRVSALCLDRDGRLTDRLLFSDAVRAGLLLDLALAGRLQSTAESIEVDEAPTGFGPADRLLAAMAVESGRSLDEWRVERRIGLRDVAAANVASGSWVRRTGPFGLRPRYTDRNRDRAARDAARSTADWPRDATPADACVTALAAASGLLDRDAGLPEGPAPAVLAAAAPVEWLCAVAAEHLQRAHRRYLDQASALGTGFF
;
A
#
# COMPACT_ATOMS: atom_id res chain seq x y z
N MET A 1 -18.38 3.96 -40.04
CA MET A 1 -18.31 3.32 -38.70
C MET A 1 -16.88 2.85 -38.49
N PRO A 2 -16.04 3.57 -37.73
CA PRO A 2 -14.66 3.13 -37.51
C PRO A 2 -14.66 1.97 -36.51
N LEU A 3 -14.07 0.86 -36.92
CA LEU A 3 -13.83 -0.31 -36.06
C LEU A 3 -12.95 0.12 -34.88
N ARG A 4 -13.52 0.02 -33.67
CA ARG A 4 -12.83 0.26 -32.41
C ARG A 4 -11.67 -0.74 -32.33
N ARG A 5 -10.43 -0.23 -32.42
CA ARG A 5 -9.21 -1.04 -32.25
C ARG A 5 -9.31 -1.74 -30.88
N PRO A 6 -9.10 -3.07 -30.78
CA PRO A 6 -9.05 -3.72 -29.48
C PRO A 6 -7.91 -3.09 -28.65
N PRO A 7 -8.09 -2.90 -27.33
CA PRO A 7 -7.03 -2.36 -26.48
C PRO A 7 -5.80 -3.26 -26.56
N ALA A 8 -4.63 -2.65 -26.62
CA ALA A 8 -3.35 -3.35 -26.62
C ALA A 8 -3.21 -4.12 -25.29
N TYR A 9 -3.51 -5.42 -25.30
CA TYR A 9 -3.14 -6.31 -24.21
C TYR A 9 -1.61 -6.34 -24.13
N GLY A 10 -1.04 -5.76 -23.07
CA GLY A 10 0.39 -5.86 -22.77
C GLY A 10 1.18 -4.55 -22.72
N ALA A 11 0.62 -3.47 -22.19
CA ALA A 11 1.50 -2.45 -21.61
C ALA A 11 2.16 -3.08 -20.36
N ASP A 12 3.49 -3.17 -20.38
CA ASP A 12 4.30 -3.61 -19.24
C ASP A 12 4.04 -2.65 -18.07
N VAL A 13 3.42 -3.13 -17.01
CA VAL A 13 3.05 -2.31 -15.86
C VAL A 13 4.20 -2.37 -14.86
N ASP A 14 5.04 -1.34 -14.82
CA ASP A 14 6.11 -1.26 -13.83
C ASP A 14 5.57 -0.84 -12.45
N LEU A 15 5.37 -1.83 -11.58
CA LEU A 15 4.98 -1.63 -10.19
C LEU A 15 6.17 -1.45 -9.23
N SER A 16 7.41 -1.51 -9.71
CA SER A 16 8.61 -1.40 -8.86
C SER A 16 8.82 0.00 -8.24
N GLY A 17 8.07 0.99 -8.74
CA GLY A 17 7.96 2.35 -8.19
C GLY A 17 6.59 2.71 -7.61
N GLY A 18 5.67 1.74 -7.52
CA GLY A 18 4.27 1.94 -7.15
C GLY A 18 4.02 2.35 -5.69
N VAL A 19 2.75 2.56 -5.36
CA VAL A 19 2.23 2.90 -4.04
C VAL A 19 2.68 1.89 -2.99
N ALA A 20 2.57 0.58 -3.26
CA ALA A 20 2.98 -0.46 -2.30
C ALA A 20 4.46 -0.37 -1.95
N VAL A 21 5.32 -0.15 -2.96
CA VAL A 21 6.77 0.00 -2.77
C VAL A 21 7.06 1.23 -1.92
N ARG A 22 6.44 2.36 -2.23
CA ARG A 22 6.65 3.63 -1.54
C ARG A 22 6.16 3.58 -0.09
N VAL A 23 4.96 3.04 0.15
CA VAL A 23 4.44 2.81 1.51
C VAL A 23 5.35 1.86 2.28
N SER A 24 5.85 0.78 1.66
CA SER A 24 6.76 -0.15 2.34
C SER A 24 8.08 0.51 2.76
N ALA A 25 8.56 1.53 2.03
CA ALA A 25 9.77 2.27 2.40
C ALA A 25 9.54 3.15 3.63
N LEU A 26 8.33 3.69 3.81
CA LEU A 26 7.95 4.44 5.00
C LEU A 26 7.88 3.55 6.26
N CYS A 27 7.65 2.25 6.09
CA CYS A 27 7.61 1.25 7.15
C CYS A 27 8.99 0.83 7.69
N LEU A 28 10.09 1.30 7.09
CA LEU A 28 11.44 1.07 7.59
C LEU A 28 11.73 1.98 8.78
N ASP A 29 12.25 1.40 9.87
CA ASP A 29 12.80 2.20 10.96
C ASP A 29 14.13 2.86 10.56
N ARG A 30 14.68 3.68 11.46
CA ARG A 30 15.96 4.37 11.26
C ARG A 30 17.15 3.43 10.97
N ASP A 31 17.08 2.18 11.41
CA ASP A 31 18.10 1.15 11.21
C ASP A 31 17.83 0.30 9.95
N GLY A 32 16.77 0.61 9.21
CA GLY A 32 16.34 -0.12 8.02
C GLY A 32 15.65 -1.45 8.34
N ARG A 33 15.08 -1.63 9.53
CA ARG A 33 14.31 -2.83 9.88
C ARG A 33 12.85 -2.63 9.52
N LEU A 34 12.22 -3.71 9.07
CA LEU A 34 10.76 -3.76 8.96
C LEU A 34 10.17 -3.83 10.37
N THR A 35 9.15 -3.02 10.63
CA THR A 35 8.35 -3.16 11.84
C THR A 35 7.49 -4.43 11.79
N ASP A 36 7.08 -4.93 12.96
CA ASP A 36 6.16 -6.08 13.07
C ASP A 36 4.68 -5.66 13.20
N ARG A 37 4.36 -4.37 13.11
CA ARG A 37 2.98 -3.88 13.18
C ARG A 37 2.15 -4.47 12.04
N LEU A 38 1.13 -5.24 12.39
CA LEU A 38 0.20 -5.84 11.42
C LEU A 38 -0.47 -4.78 10.53
N LEU A 39 -0.76 -3.61 11.09
CA LEU A 39 -1.31 -2.46 10.36
C LEU A 39 -0.48 -2.09 9.12
N PHE A 40 0.85 -2.26 9.15
CA PHE A 40 1.69 -1.91 8.02
C PHE A 40 1.66 -2.97 6.91
N SER A 41 1.31 -4.21 7.25
CA SER A 41 0.99 -5.24 6.25
C SER A 41 -0.34 -4.94 5.55
N ASP A 42 -1.33 -4.43 6.29
CA ASP A 42 -2.59 -3.98 5.71
C ASP A 42 -2.37 -2.76 4.80
N ALA A 43 -1.51 -1.82 5.21
CA ALA A 43 -1.18 -0.63 4.43
C ALA A 43 -0.50 -0.95 3.10
N VAL A 44 0.49 -1.86 3.07
CA VAL A 44 1.12 -2.24 1.78
C VAL A 44 0.17 -3.03 0.88
N ARG A 45 -0.75 -3.82 1.46
CA ARG A 45 -1.76 -4.55 0.69
C ARG A 45 -2.78 -3.61 0.06
N ALA A 46 -3.22 -2.60 0.81
CA ALA A 46 -3.99 -1.50 0.25
C ALA A 46 -3.23 -0.79 -0.88
N GLY A 47 -1.91 -0.59 -0.71
CA GLY A 47 -1.04 -0.06 -1.75
C GLY A 47 -1.02 -0.93 -3.02
N LEU A 48 -0.96 -2.27 -2.89
CA LEU A 48 -1.00 -3.18 -4.02
C LEU A 48 -2.34 -3.10 -4.78
N LEU A 49 -3.46 -3.03 -4.06
CA LEU A 49 -4.78 -2.87 -4.68
C LEU A 49 -4.88 -1.53 -5.43
N LEU A 50 -4.32 -0.45 -4.88
CA LEU A 50 -4.26 0.86 -5.55
C LEU A 50 -3.35 0.84 -6.78
N ASP A 51 -2.20 0.18 -6.70
CA ASP A 51 -1.29 -0.02 -7.83
C ASP A 51 -1.99 -0.74 -8.99
N LEU A 52 -2.71 -1.82 -8.69
CA LEU A 52 -3.48 -2.57 -9.67
C LEU A 52 -4.63 -1.74 -10.26
N ALA A 53 -5.33 -0.94 -9.45
CA ALA A 53 -6.39 -0.07 -9.92
C ALA A 53 -5.85 1.10 -10.79
N LEU A 54 -4.72 1.71 -10.40
CA LEU A 54 -4.04 2.76 -11.17
C LEU A 54 -3.52 2.22 -12.51
N ALA A 55 -3.08 0.97 -12.54
CA ALA A 55 -2.71 0.25 -13.75
C ALA A 55 -3.91 -0.20 -14.60
N GLY A 56 -5.14 0.06 -14.15
CA GLY A 56 -6.36 -0.35 -14.84
C GLY A 56 -6.68 -1.84 -14.76
N ARG A 57 -5.97 -2.61 -13.92
CA ARG A 57 -6.16 -4.05 -13.70
C ARG A 57 -7.29 -4.37 -12.72
N LEU A 58 -7.73 -3.38 -11.93
CA LEU A 58 -8.90 -3.46 -11.07
C LEU A 58 -9.85 -2.33 -11.43
N GLN A 59 -11.08 -2.68 -11.80
CA GLN A 59 -12.13 -1.72 -12.10
C GLN A 59 -13.37 -2.04 -11.27
N SER A 60 -13.96 -1.01 -10.66
CA SER A 60 -15.27 -1.14 -10.03
C SER A 60 -16.33 -1.00 -11.11
N THR A 61 -17.21 -1.99 -11.24
CA THR A 61 -18.47 -1.87 -11.98
C THR A 61 -19.61 -1.64 -10.99
N ALA A 62 -20.84 -1.48 -11.50
CA ALA A 62 -22.02 -1.29 -10.66
C ALA A 62 -22.36 -2.51 -9.78
N GLU A 63 -21.92 -3.70 -10.17
CA GLU A 63 -22.33 -4.96 -9.55
C GLU A 63 -21.15 -5.85 -9.12
N SER A 64 -19.93 -5.56 -9.58
CA SER A 64 -18.75 -6.40 -9.31
C SER A 64 -17.43 -5.64 -9.44
N ILE A 65 -16.33 -6.33 -9.12
CA ILE A 65 -14.98 -5.88 -9.47
C ILE A 65 -14.50 -6.71 -10.66
N GLU A 66 -14.12 -6.02 -11.74
CA GLU A 66 -13.45 -6.66 -12.86
C GLU A 66 -11.94 -6.69 -12.60
N VAL A 67 -11.36 -7.87 -12.80
CA VAL A 67 -9.94 -8.16 -12.56
C VAL A 67 -9.31 -8.59 -13.89
N ASP A 68 -8.28 -7.86 -14.32
CA ASP A 68 -7.41 -8.29 -15.40
C ASP A 68 -6.25 -9.11 -14.84
N GLU A 69 -6.23 -10.39 -15.16
CA GLU A 69 -5.28 -11.38 -14.61
C GLU A 69 -3.91 -11.35 -15.30
N ALA A 70 -3.69 -10.47 -16.27
CA ALA A 70 -2.41 -10.36 -16.95
C ALA A 70 -1.27 -10.11 -15.94
N PRO A 71 -0.18 -10.91 -15.98
CA PRO A 71 0.94 -10.73 -15.07
C PRO A 71 1.53 -9.31 -15.13
N THR A 72 1.82 -8.78 -13.95
CA THR A 72 2.46 -7.47 -13.74
C THR A 72 3.98 -7.56 -13.64
N GLY A 73 4.52 -8.76 -13.43
CA GLY A 73 5.94 -8.98 -13.16
C GLY A 73 6.36 -8.62 -11.72
N PHE A 74 5.43 -8.12 -10.91
CA PHE A 74 5.65 -7.85 -9.49
C PHE A 74 5.00 -8.95 -8.64
N GLY A 75 5.82 -9.91 -8.17
CA GLY A 75 5.33 -11.16 -7.56
C GLY A 75 4.23 -11.04 -6.48
N PRO A 76 4.24 -10.06 -5.56
CA PRO A 76 3.13 -9.83 -4.64
C PRO A 76 1.82 -9.42 -5.32
N ALA A 77 1.88 -8.58 -6.36
CA ALA A 77 0.70 -8.20 -7.13
C ALA A 77 0.17 -9.37 -7.95
N ASP A 78 1.06 -10.16 -8.58
CA ASP A 78 0.68 -11.34 -9.36
C ASP A 78 0.01 -12.42 -8.49
N ARG A 79 0.53 -12.64 -7.27
CA ARG A 79 -0.12 -13.55 -6.31
C ARG A 79 -1.48 -13.04 -5.84
N LEU A 80 -1.63 -11.73 -5.70
CA LEU A 80 -2.92 -11.12 -5.34
C LEU A 80 -3.93 -11.30 -6.47
N LEU A 81 -3.55 -11.01 -7.71
CA LEU A 81 -4.39 -11.23 -8.90
C LEU A 81 -4.79 -12.70 -9.04
N ALA A 82 -3.85 -13.62 -8.92
CA ALA A 82 -4.13 -15.06 -8.98
C ALA A 82 -5.10 -15.51 -7.88
N ALA A 83 -4.99 -14.96 -6.67
CA ALA A 83 -5.92 -15.26 -5.58
C ALA A 83 -7.32 -14.68 -5.87
N MET A 84 -7.41 -13.46 -6.40
CA MET A 84 -8.66 -12.82 -6.80
C MET A 84 -9.38 -13.57 -7.92
N ALA A 85 -8.64 -14.13 -8.88
CA ALA A 85 -9.19 -14.97 -9.95
C ALA A 85 -9.83 -16.27 -9.41
N VAL A 86 -9.16 -16.92 -8.45
CA VAL A 86 -9.65 -18.18 -7.85
C VAL A 86 -10.84 -17.95 -6.92
N GLU A 87 -10.84 -16.85 -6.17
CA GLU A 87 -11.85 -16.52 -5.16
C GLU A 87 -12.66 -15.28 -5.58
N SER A 88 -13.20 -15.29 -6.81
CA SER A 88 -13.89 -14.15 -7.44
C SER A 88 -15.19 -13.71 -6.75
N GLY A 89 -15.73 -14.53 -5.85
CA GLY A 89 -16.89 -14.19 -5.02
C GLY A 89 -16.58 -13.29 -3.82
N ARG A 90 -15.30 -13.02 -3.54
CA ARG A 90 -14.88 -12.18 -2.40
C ARG A 90 -14.96 -10.70 -2.73
N SER A 91 -15.52 -9.94 -1.80
CA SER A 91 -15.52 -8.47 -1.83
C SER A 91 -14.11 -7.90 -1.68
N LEU A 92 -13.90 -6.66 -2.13
CA LEU A 92 -12.63 -5.93 -1.90
C LEU A 92 -12.29 -5.78 -0.42
N ASP A 93 -13.30 -5.64 0.44
CA ASP A 93 -13.10 -5.56 1.89
C ASP A 93 -12.54 -6.85 2.47
N GLU A 94 -12.93 -8.01 1.94
CA GLU A 94 -12.35 -9.29 2.31
C GLU A 94 -10.91 -9.43 1.81
N TRP A 95 -10.58 -8.91 0.63
CA TRP A 95 -9.20 -8.91 0.12
C TRP A 95 -8.26 -8.01 0.92
N ARG A 96 -8.79 -6.96 1.55
CA ARG A 96 -7.99 -6.08 2.41
C ARG A 96 -7.53 -6.72 3.70
N VAL A 97 -8.25 -7.72 4.22
CA VAL A 97 -7.86 -8.45 5.44
C VAL A 97 -7.08 -9.74 5.16
N GLU A 98 -6.79 -10.03 3.88
CA GLU A 98 -6.09 -11.24 3.43
C GLU A 98 -4.65 -11.33 3.95
N ARG A 99 -4.36 -12.26 4.87
CA ARG A 99 -3.04 -12.29 5.53
C ARG A 99 -1.93 -13.00 4.75
N ARG A 100 -2.24 -13.64 3.61
CA ARG A 100 -1.24 -14.36 2.78
C ARG A 100 -0.19 -13.44 2.14
N ILE A 101 -0.49 -12.15 1.98
CA ILE A 101 0.40 -11.16 1.37
C ILE A 101 0.59 -10.02 2.36
N GLY A 102 1.84 -9.74 2.74
CA GLY A 102 2.16 -8.69 3.71
C GLY A 102 3.46 -7.95 3.42
N LEU A 103 3.90 -7.16 4.41
CA LEU A 103 5.06 -6.26 4.28
C LEU A 103 6.36 -7.00 3.91
N ARG A 104 6.54 -8.23 4.40
CA ARG A 104 7.73 -9.03 4.08
C ARG A 104 7.76 -9.48 2.62
N ASP A 105 6.60 -9.76 2.03
CA ASP A 105 6.48 -10.12 0.62
C ASP A 105 6.85 -8.95 -0.29
N VAL A 106 6.34 -7.76 0.03
CA VAL A 106 6.67 -6.53 -0.71
C VAL A 106 8.14 -6.17 -0.55
N ALA A 107 8.70 -6.32 0.65
CA ALA A 107 10.13 -6.11 0.87
C ALA A 107 11.01 -7.09 0.06
N ALA A 108 10.61 -8.37 -0.02
CA ALA A 108 11.31 -9.34 -0.84
C ALA A 108 11.24 -8.99 -2.34
N ALA A 109 10.08 -8.54 -2.81
CA ALA A 109 9.90 -8.08 -4.19
C ALA A 109 10.73 -6.83 -4.49
N ASN A 110 10.81 -5.86 -3.57
CA ASN A 110 11.69 -4.70 -3.71
C ASN A 110 13.16 -5.07 -3.82
N VAL A 111 13.60 -6.13 -3.12
CA VAL A 111 14.96 -6.64 -3.25
C VAL A 111 15.15 -7.32 -4.60
N ALA A 112 14.18 -8.12 -5.05
CA ALA A 112 14.22 -8.81 -6.34
C ALA A 112 14.22 -7.83 -7.53
N SER A 113 13.45 -6.73 -7.46
CA SER A 113 13.44 -5.66 -8.48
C SER A 113 14.68 -4.77 -8.43
N GLY A 114 15.55 -4.94 -7.42
CA GLY A 114 16.70 -4.07 -7.20
C GLY A 114 16.35 -2.68 -6.64
N SER A 115 15.10 -2.43 -6.25
CA SER A 115 14.72 -1.18 -5.59
C SER A 115 15.37 -1.07 -4.20
N TRP A 116 15.53 -2.20 -3.51
CA TRP A 116 16.13 -2.28 -2.17
C TRP A 116 17.37 -3.18 -2.14
N VAL A 117 18.24 -2.91 -1.16
CA VAL A 117 19.38 -3.77 -0.82
C VAL A 117 19.12 -4.42 0.54
N ARG A 118 19.10 -5.76 0.57
CA ARG A 118 19.09 -6.53 1.82
C ARG A 118 20.49 -6.57 2.42
N ARG A 119 20.60 -6.22 3.70
CA ARG A 119 21.82 -6.26 4.51
C ARG A 119 21.64 -7.29 5.62
N THR A 120 22.64 -8.14 5.81
CA THR A 120 22.68 -9.06 6.95
C THR A 120 22.79 -8.25 8.24
N GLY A 121 21.92 -8.53 9.21
CA GLY A 121 22.04 -7.93 10.54
C GLY A 121 23.30 -8.43 11.26
N PRO A 122 23.88 -7.64 12.19
CA PRO A 122 24.98 -8.13 13.00
C PRO A 122 24.55 -9.39 13.77
N PHE A 123 25.44 -10.38 13.91
CA PHE A 123 25.22 -11.63 14.66
C PHE A 123 24.03 -12.49 14.20
N GLY A 124 23.66 -12.44 12.92
CA GLY A 124 22.52 -13.22 12.41
C GLY A 124 21.14 -12.68 12.84
N LEU A 125 21.11 -11.46 13.39
CA LEU A 125 19.88 -10.77 13.75
C LEU A 125 19.04 -10.43 12.50
N ARG A 126 17.79 -10.02 12.74
CA ARG A 126 16.81 -9.66 11.71
C ARG A 126 17.42 -8.84 10.55
N PRO A 127 17.05 -9.15 9.30
CA PRO A 127 17.60 -8.48 8.13
C PRO A 127 17.30 -6.98 8.18
N ARG A 128 18.25 -6.20 7.67
CA ARG A 128 18.10 -4.77 7.43
C ARG A 128 17.93 -4.53 5.94
N TYR A 129 17.27 -3.45 5.59
CA TYR A 129 17.00 -3.05 4.23
C TYR A 129 17.48 -1.62 4.02
N THR A 130 17.93 -1.35 2.81
CA THR A 130 18.23 -0.01 2.36
C THR A 130 17.44 0.22 1.10
N ASP A 131 16.47 1.14 1.16
CA ASP A 131 15.87 1.69 -0.04
C ASP A 131 16.94 2.45 -0.83
N ARG A 132 17.04 2.19 -2.14
CA ARG A 132 17.93 2.95 -3.03
C ARG A 132 17.35 4.32 -3.38
N ASN A 133 16.03 4.50 -3.25
CA ASN A 133 15.32 5.74 -3.54
C ASN A 133 15.00 6.54 -2.26
N ARG A 134 15.99 6.70 -1.36
CA ARG A 134 15.80 7.34 -0.06
C ARG A 134 15.24 8.75 -0.15
N ASP A 135 15.65 9.51 -1.16
CA ASP A 135 15.15 10.88 -1.36
C ASP A 135 13.65 10.90 -1.67
N ARG A 136 13.14 9.90 -2.39
CA ARG A 136 11.71 9.75 -2.64
C ARG A 136 10.97 9.39 -1.35
N ALA A 137 11.49 8.44 -0.58
CA ALA A 137 10.90 8.09 0.71
C ALA A 137 10.89 9.27 1.69
N ALA A 138 11.94 10.09 1.69
CA ALA A 138 12.00 11.31 2.50
C ALA A 138 10.98 12.36 2.04
N ARG A 139 10.83 12.56 0.72
CA ARG A 139 9.76 13.42 0.18
C ARG A 139 8.37 12.91 0.55
N ASP A 140 8.14 11.60 0.43
CA ASP A 140 6.86 10.97 0.77
C ASP A 140 6.53 11.15 2.26
N ALA A 141 7.52 11.01 3.14
CA ALA A 141 7.37 11.22 4.58
C ALA A 141 7.15 12.69 4.95
N ALA A 142 7.71 13.63 4.18
CA ALA A 142 7.60 15.06 4.44
C ALA A 142 6.30 15.70 3.89
N ARG A 143 5.47 14.94 3.15
CA ARG A 143 4.22 15.50 2.60
C ARG A 143 3.20 15.79 3.69
N SER A 144 2.57 16.95 3.56
CA SER A 144 1.43 17.35 4.38
C SER A 144 0.12 17.00 3.68
N THR A 145 -0.87 16.55 4.46
CA THR A 145 -2.25 16.39 4.00
C THR A 145 -2.98 17.73 3.86
N ALA A 146 -2.53 18.76 4.61
CA ALA A 146 -3.18 20.07 4.66
C ALA A 146 -2.77 21.00 3.50
N ASP A 147 -1.53 20.86 3.00
CA ASP A 147 -0.99 21.67 1.91
C ASP A 147 -0.67 20.78 0.70
N TRP A 148 -1.73 20.37 0.00
CA TRP A 148 -1.61 19.42 -1.11
C TRP A 148 -1.08 20.10 -2.39
N PRO A 149 0.05 19.64 -2.96
CA PRO A 149 0.64 20.27 -4.13
C PRO A 149 -0.14 19.98 -5.41
N ARG A 150 -0.26 20.98 -6.30
CA ARG A 150 -1.04 20.88 -7.55
C ARG A 150 -0.45 19.93 -8.58
N ASP A 151 0.85 19.70 -8.54
CA ASP A 151 1.60 18.83 -9.45
C ASP A 151 1.78 17.40 -8.94
N ALA A 152 1.18 17.06 -7.78
CA ALA A 152 1.20 15.69 -7.29
C ALA A 152 0.40 14.75 -8.20
N THR A 153 0.95 13.56 -8.39
CA THR A 153 0.31 12.49 -9.16
C THR A 153 -0.74 11.75 -8.32
N PRO A 154 -1.65 10.99 -8.97
CA PRO A 154 -2.57 10.11 -8.25
C PRO A 154 -1.87 9.09 -7.34
N ALA A 155 -0.68 8.62 -7.73
CA ALA A 155 0.14 7.73 -6.90
C ALA A 155 0.70 8.46 -5.66
N ASP A 156 1.08 9.73 -5.79
CA ASP A 156 1.48 10.54 -4.63
C ASP A 156 0.33 10.69 -3.64
N ALA A 157 -0.87 10.96 -4.13
CA ALA A 157 -2.10 11.05 -3.34
C ALA A 157 -2.38 9.75 -2.59
N CYS A 158 -2.31 8.61 -3.28
CA CYS A 158 -2.49 7.30 -2.68
C CYS A 158 -1.46 7.03 -1.55
N VAL A 159 -0.18 7.31 -1.80
CA VAL A 159 0.88 7.12 -0.80
C VAL A 159 0.64 7.99 0.43
N THR A 160 0.34 9.27 0.24
CA THR A 160 0.07 10.18 1.36
C THR A 160 -1.17 9.78 2.13
N ALA A 161 -2.25 9.38 1.46
CA ALA A 161 -3.48 8.96 2.12
C ALA A 161 -3.27 7.71 2.99
N LEU A 162 -2.60 6.68 2.45
CA LEU A 162 -2.28 5.47 3.22
C LEU A 162 -1.29 5.76 4.34
N ALA A 163 -0.30 6.61 4.12
CA ALA A 163 0.67 7.01 5.14
C ALA A 163 0.01 7.77 6.29
N ALA A 164 -0.88 8.72 6.00
CA ALA A 164 -1.66 9.42 7.02
C ALA A 164 -2.55 8.45 7.81
N ALA A 165 -3.31 7.60 7.11
CA ALA A 165 -4.26 6.67 7.72
C ALA A 165 -3.60 5.55 8.55
N SER A 166 -2.30 5.30 8.34
CA SER A 166 -1.53 4.30 9.10
C SER A 166 -0.58 4.92 10.14
N GLY A 167 -0.56 6.24 10.28
CA GLY A 167 0.34 6.96 11.21
C GLY A 167 1.80 6.91 10.78
N LEU A 168 2.09 6.78 9.49
CA LEU A 168 3.45 6.76 8.93
C LEU A 168 4.03 8.16 8.67
N LEU A 169 3.18 9.19 8.60
CA LEU A 169 3.62 10.59 8.44
C LEU A 169 4.13 11.18 9.76
N ASP A 170 3.49 10.84 10.87
CA ASP A 170 3.97 11.20 12.21
C ASP A 170 4.74 10.02 12.82
N ARG A 171 6.06 10.03 12.69
CA ARG A 171 6.91 8.94 13.19
C ARG A 171 7.07 8.92 14.71
N ASP A 172 6.76 10.03 15.38
CA ASP A 172 6.98 10.19 16.82
C ASP A 172 5.72 9.86 17.62
N ALA A 173 4.55 10.34 17.20
CA ALA A 173 3.28 9.98 17.83
C ALA A 173 2.66 8.71 17.22
N GLY A 174 2.88 8.46 15.92
CA GLY A 174 2.30 7.32 15.21
C GLY A 174 0.77 7.33 15.15
N LEU A 175 0.15 8.49 15.39
CA LEU A 175 -1.29 8.64 15.42
C LEU A 175 -1.81 8.78 13.98
N PRO A 176 -2.71 7.90 13.54
CA PRO A 176 -3.28 8.01 12.21
C PRO A 176 -4.21 9.21 12.12
N GLU A 177 -4.10 9.93 11.02
CA GLU A 177 -4.97 11.04 10.69
C GLU A 177 -5.87 10.66 9.51
N GLY A 178 -7.01 11.34 9.39
CA GLY A 178 -7.84 11.24 8.19
C GLY A 178 -7.13 11.90 7.02
N PRO A 179 -7.02 11.26 5.85
CA PRO A 179 -6.54 11.97 4.67
C PRO A 179 -7.49 13.13 4.39
N ALA A 180 -6.92 14.31 4.07
CA ALA A 180 -7.74 15.46 3.73
C ALA A 180 -8.54 15.18 2.43
N PRO A 181 -9.75 15.75 2.28
CA PRO A 181 -10.57 15.54 1.07
C PRO A 181 -9.84 15.88 -0.24
N ALA A 182 -8.97 16.88 -0.23
CA ALA A 182 -8.17 17.26 -1.39
C ALA A 182 -7.16 16.16 -1.80
N VAL A 183 -6.59 15.43 -0.83
CA VAL A 183 -5.70 14.30 -1.11
C VAL A 183 -6.49 13.15 -1.73
N LEU A 184 -7.67 12.84 -1.20
CA LEU A 184 -8.53 11.78 -1.77
C LEU A 184 -8.98 12.12 -3.19
N ALA A 185 -9.44 13.36 -3.43
CA ALA A 185 -9.82 13.81 -4.76
C ALA A 185 -8.66 13.74 -5.77
N ALA A 186 -7.43 14.04 -5.32
CA ALA A 186 -6.24 13.93 -6.16
C ALA A 186 -5.86 12.47 -6.50
N ALA A 187 -6.40 11.48 -5.79
CA ALA A 187 -6.20 10.06 -6.10
C ALA A 187 -7.07 9.57 -7.28
N ALA A 188 -7.87 10.43 -7.92
CA ALA A 188 -8.56 10.09 -9.16
C ALA A 188 -7.60 9.46 -10.18
N PRO A 189 -7.96 8.33 -10.85
CA PRO A 189 -9.30 7.74 -10.92
C PRO A 189 -9.64 6.75 -9.78
N VAL A 190 -8.71 6.49 -8.86
CA VAL A 190 -8.86 5.45 -7.81
C VAL A 190 -9.30 6.02 -6.46
N GLU A 191 -9.84 7.24 -6.42
CA GLU A 191 -10.34 7.92 -5.22
C GLU A 191 -11.23 7.00 -4.38
N TRP A 192 -12.19 6.33 -5.02
CA TRP A 192 -13.13 5.42 -4.36
C TRP A 192 -12.40 4.31 -3.57
N LEU A 193 -11.37 3.71 -4.15
CA LEU A 193 -10.63 2.63 -3.51
C LEU A 193 -9.71 3.19 -2.42
N CYS A 194 -9.10 4.35 -2.68
CA CYS A 194 -8.19 5.03 -1.78
C CYS A 194 -8.90 5.46 -0.49
N ALA A 195 -10.09 6.06 -0.61
CA ALA A 195 -10.91 6.50 0.51
C ALA A 195 -11.29 5.32 1.42
N VAL A 196 -11.82 4.24 0.86
CA VAL A 196 -12.22 3.06 1.65
C VAL A 196 -10.97 2.39 2.25
N ALA A 197 -9.81 2.40 1.57
CA ALA A 197 -8.58 1.81 2.10
C ALA A 197 -8.04 2.60 3.30
N ALA A 198 -8.03 3.93 3.21
CA ALA A 198 -7.66 4.80 4.32
C ALA A 198 -8.60 4.59 5.52
N GLU A 199 -9.91 4.55 5.28
CA GLU A 199 -10.88 4.30 6.35
C GLU A 199 -10.67 2.93 7.02
N HIS A 200 -10.40 1.88 6.23
CA HIS A 200 -10.07 0.56 6.75
C HIS A 200 -8.86 0.59 7.71
N LEU A 201 -7.78 1.27 7.31
CA LEU A 201 -6.57 1.38 8.13
C LEU A 201 -6.83 2.11 9.45
N GLN A 202 -7.62 3.19 9.42
CA GLN A 202 -8.00 3.90 10.63
C GLN A 202 -8.83 3.02 11.58
N ARG A 203 -9.81 2.28 11.05
CA ARG A 203 -10.60 1.33 11.84
C ARG A 203 -9.73 0.19 12.38
N ALA A 204 -8.76 -0.30 11.61
CA ALA A 204 -7.81 -1.32 12.07
C ALA A 204 -6.93 -0.78 13.21
N HIS A 205 -6.41 0.45 13.08
CA HIS A 205 -5.61 1.08 14.13
C HIS A 205 -6.40 1.25 15.43
N ARG A 206 -7.63 1.79 15.37
CA ARG A 206 -8.49 1.94 16.57
C ARG A 206 -8.71 0.60 17.27
N ARG A 207 -9.04 -0.45 16.52
CA ARG A 207 -9.20 -1.82 17.07
C ARG A 207 -7.93 -2.31 17.77
N TYR A 208 -6.74 -2.03 17.21
CA TYR A 208 -5.48 -2.41 17.87
C TYR A 208 -5.25 -1.66 19.17
N LEU A 209 -5.57 -0.36 19.23
CA LEU A 209 -5.48 0.42 20.47
C LEU A 209 -6.45 -0.10 21.53
N ASP A 210 -7.70 -0.39 21.15
CA ASP A 210 -8.71 -0.93 22.08
C ASP A 210 -8.28 -2.27 22.66
N GLN A 211 -7.74 -3.17 21.83
CA GLN A 211 -7.19 -4.46 22.26
C GLN A 211 -5.97 -4.30 23.18
N ALA A 212 -5.05 -3.38 22.86
CA ALA A 212 -3.87 -3.12 23.68
C ALA A 212 -4.24 -2.54 25.06
N SER A 213 -5.20 -1.62 25.10
CA SER A 213 -5.75 -1.05 26.34
C SER A 213 -6.44 -2.11 27.19
N ALA A 214 -7.23 -3.00 26.59
CA ALA A 214 -7.92 -4.08 27.29
C ALA A 214 -6.96 -5.11 27.93
N LEU A 215 -5.79 -5.35 27.31
CA LEU A 215 -4.73 -6.18 27.87
C LEU A 215 -3.90 -5.46 28.96
N GLY A 216 -3.87 -4.13 28.95
CA GLY A 216 -3.20 -3.29 29.95
C GLY A 216 -3.99 -3.09 31.25
N THR A 217 -5.31 -3.35 31.26
CA THR A 217 -6.19 -3.21 32.42
C THR A 217 -6.27 -4.45 33.33
N GLY A 218 -5.34 -5.41 33.20
CA GLY A 218 -5.34 -6.68 33.94
C GLY A 218 -4.33 -6.80 35.09
N PHE A 219 -3.71 -5.71 35.54
CA PHE A 219 -2.87 -5.69 36.74
C PHE A 219 -3.00 -4.35 37.48
N PHE A 220 -3.99 -4.27 38.37
CA PHE A 220 -3.93 -3.49 39.60
C PHE A 220 -4.62 -4.28 40.70
#